data_AF-A0A098E9V7-F1
#
_entry.id   AF-A0A098E9V7-F1
#
_cell.length_a   1.000
_cell.length_b   1.000
_cell.length_c   1.000
_cell.angle_alpha   90.00
_cell.angle_beta   90.00
_cell.angle_gamma   90.00
#
_symmetry.space_group_name_H-M   'P 1'
#
loop_
_entity.id
_entity.type
_entity.pdbx_description
1 polymer ?
#
loop_
_entity_poly.entity_id
_entity_poly.type
_entity_poly.pdbx_seq_one_letter_code
_entity_poly.pdbx_strand_id
1 'polypeptide(L)'
;MLIEKRKKAKGLFKNGWSIRKISRHLVASKDIVCKWVKLGNDEVSQDNRGWKKSKPRKYTKQQKEEIKNIRTELEKEESFFIGAKVVHANYNNSNTTNVSKRFVDRTLKG
;
A
#
# COMPACT_ATOMS: atom_id res chain seq x y z
N MET A 1 8.91 14.18 -5.37
CA MET A 1 8.15 14.94 -6.39
C MET A 1 6.98 15.78 -5.84
N LEU A 2 5.93 15.21 -5.20
CA LEU A 2 4.78 16.05 -4.76
C LEU A 2 5.09 16.94 -3.54
N ILE A 3 5.68 16.37 -2.49
CA ILE A 3 6.04 17.11 -1.26
C ILE A 3 6.99 18.28 -1.59
N GLU A 4 7.95 18.06 -2.48
CA GLU A 4 8.86 19.11 -2.96
C GLU A 4 8.12 20.25 -3.66
N LYS A 5 7.16 19.92 -4.54
CA LYS A 5 6.32 20.94 -5.19
C LYS A 5 5.48 21.73 -4.17
N ARG A 6 4.95 21.08 -3.12
CA ARG A 6 4.23 21.76 -2.02
C ARG A 6 5.15 22.71 -1.25
N LYS A 7 6.33 22.24 -0.83
CA LYS A 7 7.35 23.04 -0.15
C LYS A 7 7.75 24.26 -0.99
N LYS A 8 8.04 24.03 -2.28
CA LYS A 8 8.44 25.08 -3.23
C LYS A 8 7.32 26.09 -3.47
N ALA A 9 6.06 25.64 -3.63
CA ALA A 9 4.91 26.52 -3.77
C ALA A 9 4.75 27.45 -2.55
N LYS A 10 4.85 26.89 -1.35
CA LYS A 10 4.73 27.66 -0.10
C LYS A 10 5.88 28.66 0.08
N GLY A 11 7.11 28.27 -0.24
CA GLY A 11 8.26 29.17 -0.24
C GLY A 11 8.13 30.33 -1.23
N LEU A 12 7.74 30.04 -2.48
CA LEU A 12 7.52 31.08 -3.50
C LEU A 12 6.39 32.04 -3.10
N PHE A 13 5.32 31.53 -2.50
CA PHE A 13 4.22 32.36 -2.03
C PHE A 13 4.65 33.29 -0.89
N LYS A 14 5.45 32.81 0.07
CA LYS A 14 6.07 33.66 1.11
C LYS A 14 6.97 34.75 0.52
N ASN A 15 7.64 34.48 -0.60
CA ASN A 15 8.46 35.45 -1.34
C ASN A 15 7.62 36.39 -2.24
N GLY A 16 6.31 36.48 -2.03
CA GLY A 16 5.42 37.41 -2.73
C GLY A 16 4.96 36.99 -4.13
N TRP A 17 5.24 35.74 -4.56
CA TRP A 17 4.78 35.29 -5.88
C TRP A 17 3.28 35.03 -5.89
N SER A 18 2.59 35.49 -6.95
CA SER A 18 1.18 35.18 -7.14
C SER A 18 0.95 33.70 -7.46
N ILE A 19 -0.22 33.17 -7.05
CA ILE A 19 -0.63 31.78 -7.30
C ILE A 19 -0.54 31.45 -8.81
N ARG A 20 -0.90 32.38 -9.70
CA ARG A 20 -0.82 32.19 -11.17
C ARG A 20 0.62 32.07 -11.67
N LYS A 21 1.57 32.78 -11.07
CA LYS A 21 3.00 32.69 -11.40
C LYS A 21 3.56 31.35 -10.94
N ILE A 22 3.23 30.94 -9.70
CA ILE A 22 3.65 29.66 -9.12
C ILE A 22 3.08 28.47 -9.91
N SER A 23 1.79 28.52 -10.27
CA SER A 23 1.11 27.50 -11.07
C SER A 23 1.82 27.23 -12.40
N ARG A 24 2.19 28.29 -13.13
CA ARG A 24 2.98 28.18 -14.37
C ARG A 24 4.38 27.62 -14.10
N HIS A 25 5.06 28.11 -13.06
CA HIS A 25 6.42 27.69 -12.74
C HIS A 25 6.52 26.23 -12.29
N LEU A 26 5.54 25.72 -11.54
CA LEU A 26 5.53 24.35 -11.01
C LEU A 26 4.79 23.35 -11.90
N VAL A 27 4.21 23.82 -13.01
CA VAL A 27 3.36 23.02 -13.91
C VAL A 27 2.29 22.29 -13.10
N ALA A 28 1.47 23.08 -12.40
CA ALA A 28 0.37 22.61 -11.55
C ALA A 28 -0.83 23.54 -11.67
N SER A 29 -2.05 23.04 -11.50
CA SER A 29 -3.25 23.89 -11.58
C SER A 29 -3.29 24.92 -10.45
N LYS A 30 -3.97 26.05 -10.70
CA LYS A 30 -4.12 27.12 -9.71
C LYS A 30 -4.77 26.62 -8.43
N ASP A 31 -5.79 25.77 -8.55
CA ASP A 31 -6.52 25.24 -7.39
C ASP A 31 -5.64 24.38 -6.50
N ILE A 32 -4.79 23.55 -7.12
CA ILE A 32 -3.83 22.71 -6.41
C ILE A 32 -2.79 23.59 -5.69
N VAL A 33 -2.26 24.61 -6.36
CA VAL A 33 -1.32 25.55 -5.74
C VAL A 33 -1.97 26.33 -4.59
N CYS A 34 -3.20 26.82 -4.79
CA CYS A 34 -3.98 27.50 -3.76
C CYS A 34 -4.16 26.63 -2.51
N LYS A 35 -4.45 25.33 -2.69
CA LYS A 35 -4.48 24.37 -1.58
C LYS A 35 -3.12 24.24 -0.90
N TRP A 36 -2.04 24.07 -1.67
CA TRP A 36 -0.69 23.86 -1.11
C TRP A 36 -0.16 25.04 -0.30
N VAL A 37 -0.41 26.28 -0.72
CA VAL A 37 0.07 27.46 0.02
C VAL A 37 -0.67 27.65 1.36
N LYS A 38 -1.90 27.13 1.46
CA LYS A 38 -2.74 27.18 2.67
C LYS A 38 -2.46 26.03 3.66
N LEU A 39 -1.77 24.96 3.25
CA LEU A 39 -1.43 23.84 4.13
C LEU A 39 -0.59 24.29 5.34
N GLY A 40 -0.79 23.65 6.49
CA GLY A 40 0.09 23.79 7.66
C GLY A 40 1.54 23.38 7.35
N ASN A 41 2.52 23.81 8.16
CA ASN A 41 3.93 23.41 7.93
C ASN A 41 4.11 21.89 8.02
N ASP A 42 3.40 21.24 8.95
CA ASP A 42 3.45 19.79 9.14
C ASP A 42 2.72 19.03 8.02
N GLU A 43 1.66 19.60 7.47
CA GLU A 43 0.89 18.96 6.39
C GLU A 43 1.61 18.98 5.04
N VAL A 44 2.50 19.96 4.83
CA VAL A 44 3.27 20.10 3.59
C VAL A 44 4.20 18.90 3.38
N SER A 45 4.73 18.31 4.47
CA SER A 45 5.65 17.17 4.45
C SER A 45 4.94 15.82 4.48
N GLN A 46 3.64 15.78 4.77
CA GLN A 46 2.88 14.54 4.84
C GLN A 46 2.22 14.19 3.50
N ASP A 47 2.43 12.95 3.05
CA ASP A 47 1.68 12.35 1.95
C ASP A 47 0.89 11.16 2.47
N ASN A 48 -0.36 11.41 2.86
CA ASN A 48 -1.29 10.40 3.37
C ASN A 48 -2.04 9.66 2.26
N ARG A 49 -1.63 9.84 0.99
CA ARG A 49 -2.25 9.15 -0.15
C ARG A 49 -1.74 7.71 -0.24
N GLY A 50 -2.63 6.83 -0.67
CA GLY A 50 -2.30 5.43 -0.93
C GLY A 50 -2.31 4.54 0.30
N TRP A 51 -2.13 3.24 0.07
CA TRP A 51 -2.11 2.24 1.14
C TRP A 51 -0.71 2.13 1.72
N LYS A 52 -0.59 2.15 3.06
CA LYS A 52 0.71 2.03 3.75
C LYS A 52 1.44 0.77 3.27
N LYS A 53 2.66 0.91 2.74
CA LYS A 53 3.45 -0.15 2.09
C LYS A 53 3.58 -1.45 2.92
N SER A 54 3.60 -1.33 4.25
CA SER A 54 3.75 -2.45 5.18
C SER A 54 2.44 -3.13 5.59
N LYS A 55 1.28 -2.54 5.28
CA LYS A 55 -0.01 -3.12 5.62
C LYS A 55 -0.57 -3.90 4.42
N PRO A 56 -0.99 -5.15 4.58
CA PRO A 56 -1.76 -5.83 3.54
C PRO A 56 -3.12 -5.16 3.32
N ARG A 57 -3.65 -5.21 2.09
CA ARG A 57 -4.96 -4.61 1.74
C ARG A 57 -6.16 -5.51 2.03
N LYS A 58 -5.95 -6.82 2.00
CA LYS A 58 -7.04 -7.81 2.04
C LYS A 58 -6.77 -8.92 3.05
N TYR A 59 -5.65 -9.61 2.90
CA TYR A 59 -5.31 -10.77 3.73
C TYR A 59 -4.22 -10.44 4.73
N THR A 60 -4.37 -10.89 5.98
CA THR A 60 -3.47 -10.53 7.07
C THR A 60 -2.13 -11.27 6.98
N LYS A 61 -1.17 -10.88 7.82
CA LYS A 61 0.11 -11.60 7.95
C LYS A 61 -0.10 -12.98 8.58
N GLN A 62 -0.97 -13.08 9.58
CA GLN A 62 -1.33 -14.35 10.23
C GLN A 62 -1.90 -15.35 9.20
N GLN A 63 -2.78 -14.91 8.30
CA GLN A 63 -3.29 -15.79 7.24
C GLN A 63 -2.18 -16.29 6.32
N LYS A 64 -1.11 -15.50 6.08
CA LYS A 64 0.05 -15.99 5.32
C LYS A 64 0.84 -17.04 6.09
N GLU A 65 1.07 -16.80 7.37
CA GLU A 65 1.81 -17.72 8.24
C GLU A 65 1.09 -19.05 8.36
N GLU A 66 -0.23 -19.03 8.57
CA GLU A 66 -1.05 -20.23 8.62
C GLU A 66 -1.02 -21.03 7.30
N ILE A 67 -1.09 -20.36 6.14
CA ILE A 67 -0.91 -21.01 4.83
C ILE A 67 0.46 -21.69 4.73
N LYS A 68 1.53 -21.08 5.25
CA LYS A 68 2.88 -21.66 5.25
C LYS A 68 2.97 -22.84 6.22
N ASN A 69 2.30 -22.76 7.37
CA ASN A 69 2.26 -23.84 8.36
C ASN A 69 1.57 -25.08 7.80
N ILE A 70 0.39 -24.93 7.19
CA ILE A 70 -0.32 -26.04 6.51
C ILE A 70 0.59 -26.70 5.48
N ARG A 71 1.32 -25.91 4.68
CA ARG A 71 2.27 -26.47 3.70
C ARG A 71 3.39 -27.27 4.37
N THR A 72 3.94 -26.74 5.46
CA THR A 72 5.03 -27.39 6.21
C THR A 72 4.56 -28.67 6.90
N GLU A 73 3.33 -28.70 7.41
CA GLU A 73 2.71 -29.88 8.01
C GLU A 73 2.52 -30.99 6.97
N LEU A 74 1.95 -30.66 5.80
CA LEU A 74 1.78 -31.63 4.72
C LEU A 74 3.13 -32.18 4.20
N GLU A 75 4.20 -31.37 4.23
CA GLU A 75 5.55 -31.82 3.88
C GLU A 75 6.13 -32.77 4.95
N LYS A 76 5.88 -32.51 6.24
CA LYS A 76 6.30 -33.41 7.34
C LYS A 76 5.57 -34.75 7.32
N GLU A 77 4.31 -34.75 6.91
CA GLU A 77 3.52 -35.97 6.73
C GLU A 77 3.92 -36.75 5.46
N GLU A 78 4.95 -36.31 4.73
CA GLU A 78 5.38 -36.85 3.43
C GLU A 78 4.20 -36.98 2.44
N SER A 79 3.24 -36.05 2.53
CA SER A 79 2.05 -36.09 1.70
C SER A 79 2.41 -35.90 0.24
N PHE A 80 1.90 -36.79 -0.62
CA PHE A 80 2.04 -36.65 -2.07
C PHE A 80 1.34 -35.38 -2.59
N PHE A 81 0.33 -34.87 -1.86
CA PHE A 81 -0.53 -33.77 -2.30
C PHE A 81 -0.27 -32.47 -1.53
N ILE A 82 0.93 -31.93 -1.63
CA ILE A 82 1.31 -30.68 -0.95
C ILE A 82 0.93 -29.40 -1.72
N GLY A 83 0.44 -29.50 -2.96
CA GLY A 83 0.24 -28.37 -3.87
C GLY A 83 -0.72 -27.28 -3.37
N ALA A 84 -0.61 -26.08 -3.94
CA ALA A 84 -1.39 -24.91 -3.51
C ALA A 84 -2.92 -25.12 -3.54
N LYS A 85 -3.44 -26.03 -4.38
CA LYS A 85 -4.86 -26.41 -4.39
C LYS A 85 -5.27 -27.10 -3.08
N VAL A 86 -4.43 -27.99 -2.56
CA VAL A 86 -4.70 -28.75 -1.32
C VAL A 86 -4.58 -27.81 -0.12
N VAL A 87 -3.52 -27.01 -0.06
CA VAL A 87 -3.34 -26.00 0.98
C VAL A 87 -4.50 -25.01 1.01
N HIS A 88 -4.99 -24.58 -0.16
CA HIS A 88 -6.16 -23.70 -0.27
C HIS A 88 -7.43 -24.33 0.29
N ALA A 89 -7.67 -25.61 -0.01
CA ALA A 89 -8.82 -26.35 0.53
C ALA A 89 -8.71 -26.52 2.04
N ASN A 90 -7.57 -26.96 2.56
CA ASN A 90 -7.34 -27.12 4.00
C ASN A 90 -7.56 -25.81 4.76
N TYR A 91 -6.99 -24.71 4.26
CA TYR A 91 -7.17 -23.40 4.89
C TYR A 91 -8.65 -23.00 4.97
N ASN A 92 -9.37 -23.08 3.84
CA ASN A 92 -10.77 -22.63 3.77
C ASN A 92 -11.75 -23.57 4.49
N ASN A 93 -11.42 -24.85 4.65
CA ASN A 93 -12.24 -25.78 5.42
C ASN A 93 -12.08 -25.57 6.93
N SER A 94 -10.90 -25.14 7.38
CA SER A 94 -10.60 -24.92 8.80
C SER A 94 -10.88 -23.49 9.28
N ASN A 95 -11.17 -22.55 8.38
CA ASN A 95 -11.35 -21.14 8.69
C ASN A 95 -12.71 -20.60 8.23
N THR A 96 -13.28 -19.71 9.05
CA THR A 96 -14.51 -18.98 8.68
C THR A 96 -14.28 -17.95 7.59
N THR A 97 -13.06 -17.39 7.50
CA THR A 97 -12.70 -16.39 6.48
C THR A 97 -11.91 -17.00 5.34
N ASN A 98 -12.53 -17.10 4.18
CA ASN A 98 -11.92 -17.73 3.02
C ASN A 98 -10.85 -16.85 2.35
N VAL A 99 -9.78 -17.50 1.91
CA VAL A 99 -8.77 -16.90 1.03
C VAL A 99 -8.97 -17.34 -0.42
N SER A 100 -8.39 -16.57 -1.33
CA SER A 100 -8.37 -16.92 -2.75
C SER A 100 -7.19 -17.83 -3.07
N LYS A 101 -7.36 -18.76 -4.00
CA LYS A 101 -6.27 -19.62 -4.48
C LYS A 101 -5.05 -18.81 -4.95
N ARG A 102 -5.27 -17.71 -5.68
CA ARG A 102 -4.19 -16.80 -6.12
C ARG A 102 -3.40 -16.17 -4.97
N PHE A 103 -4.03 -16.00 -3.80
CA PHE A 103 -3.29 -15.55 -2.62
C PHE A 103 -2.42 -16.66 -2.06
N VAL A 104 -2.95 -17.87 -1.92
CA VAL A 104 -2.18 -19.06 -1.52
C VAL A 104 -0.99 -19.29 -2.45
N ASP A 105 -1.21 -19.29 -3.77
CA ASP A 105 -0.15 -19.45 -4.77
C ASP A 105 0.99 -18.44 -4.59
N ARG A 106 0.66 -17.17 -4.35
CA ARG A 106 1.66 -16.12 -4.13
C ARG A 106 2.38 -16.24 -2.80
N THR A 107 1.69 -16.72 -1.77
CA THR A 107 2.26 -16.93 -0.44
C THR A 107 3.24 -18.10 -0.42
N LEU A 108 3.00 -19.13 -1.23
CA LEU A 108 3.88 -20.30 -1.34
C LEU A 108 5.04 -20.10 -2.32
N LYS A 109 4.91 -19.20 -3.31
CA LYS A 109 5.99 -18.87 -4.26
C LYS A 109 7.10 -17.97 -3.67
N GLY A 110 6.90 -17.40 -2.49
CA GLY A 110 7.78 -16.39 -1.90
C GLY A 110 8.15 -16.68 -0.46
#